data_AF-A0A522B3R9-F1
#
_entry.id   AF-A0A522B3R9-F1
#
_cell.length_a   1.000
_cell.length_b   1.000
_cell.length_c   1.000
_cell.angle_alpha   90.00
_cell.angle_beta   90.00
_cell.angle_gamma   90.00
#
_symmetry.space_group_name_H-M   'P 1'
#
loop_
_entity.id
_entity.type
_entity.pdbx_description
1 polymer ?
#
loop_
_entity_poly.entity_id
_entity_poly.type
_entity_poly.pdbx_seq_one_letter_code
_entity_poly.pdbx_strand_id
1 'polypeptide(L)'
;MIPDPGRRRQAGARATPSRDVAAPSRPADRDALAVLASADGVGPATLERLLATFGGAGEVLRIAIERRGAADLAAALRVDGSRSGRVSRSAIDAIVGAARDAERLLEDMRDLDVHAIVAGDRSYPRRLLTIELPPRVLFVRGSDAALEADVAVAVVGTRRPTDLGRRTASRIGAALSRAGALVVSGLAL
;
A
#
# COMPACT_ATOMS: atom_id res chain seq x y z
N MET A 1 27.69 39.47 -30.57
CA MET A 1 27.78 39.30 -29.10
C MET A 1 26.35 39.14 -28.59
N ILE A 2 25.91 37.89 -28.43
CA ILE A 2 24.51 37.52 -28.12
C ILE A 2 24.47 37.14 -26.62
N PRO A 3 23.56 37.67 -25.79
CA PRO A 3 23.49 37.32 -24.39
C PRO A 3 22.84 35.94 -24.17
N ASP A 4 23.45 35.18 -23.27
CA ASP A 4 23.09 33.83 -22.80
C ASP A 4 21.78 33.83 -21.98
N PRO A 5 20.74 33.06 -22.39
CA PRO A 5 19.51 32.95 -21.62
C PRO A 5 19.51 31.67 -20.77
N GLY A 6 19.56 31.84 -19.45
CA GLY A 6 18.88 30.89 -18.55
C GLY A 6 19.69 30.38 -17.38
N ARG A 7 19.96 31.25 -16.40
CA ARG A 7 20.17 30.83 -15.02
C ARG A 7 18.94 30.03 -14.55
N ARG A 8 19.07 28.71 -14.50
CA ARG A 8 18.13 27.81 -13.81
C ARG A 8 18.12 28.18 -12.33
N ARG A 9 17.03 28.80 -11.87
CA ARG A 9 16.72 28.90 -10.44
C ARG A 9 16.48 27.47 -9.93
N GLN A 10 17.38 26.99 -9.09
CA GLN A 10 17.14 25.80 -8.27
C GLN A 10 15.95 26.11 -7.36
N ALA A 11 14.78 25.56 -7.68
CA ALA A 11 13.70 25.46 -6.73
C ALA A 11 14.12 24.39 -5.72
N GLY A 12 14.50 24.82 -4.51
CA GLY A 12 14.74 23.95 -3.39
C GLY A 12 13.48 23.17 -3.06
N ALA A 13 13.38 21.94 -3.56
CA ALA A 13 12.47 20.95 -3.02
C ALA A 13 12.94 20.68 -1.58
N ARG A 14 12.23 21.25 -0.60
CA ARG A 14 12.35 20.82 0.79
C ARG A 14 12.07 19.31 0.81
N ALA A 15 13.11 18.51 1.00
CA ALA A 15 12.97 17.10 1.28
C ALA A 15 12.20 16.97 2.60
N THR A 16 10.94 16.55 2.51
CA THR A 16 10.19 16.06 3.67
C THR A 16 10.98 14.89 4.24
N PRO A 17 11.24 14.81 5.55
CA PRO A 17 12.00 13.71 6.13
C PRO A 17 11.31 12.40 5.78
N SER A 18 12.07 11.47 5.18
CA SER A 18 11.63 10.11 4.91
C SER A 18 11.20 9.49 6.23
N ARG A 19 9.91 9.15 6.35
CA ARG A 19 9.45 8.31 7.46
C ARG A 19 10.11 6.95 7.27
N ASP A 20 11.05 6.61 8.15
CA ASP A 20 11.67 5.29 8.16
C ASP A 20 10.60 4.24 8.49
N VAL A 21 10.07 3.64 7.43
CA VAL A 21 9.27 2.43 7.51
C VAL A 21 10.26 1.27 7.49
N ALA A 22 10.65 0.80 8.67
CA ALA A 22 11.53 -0.37 8.79
C ALA A 22 10.87 -1.59 8.14
N ALA A 23 11.67 -2.34 7.38
CA ALA A 23 11.27 -3.63 6.84
C ALA A 23 10.94 -4.61 7.98
N PRO A 24 9.99 -5.53 7.79
CA PRO A 24 9.84 -6.63 8.72
C PRO A 24 11.13 -7.45 8.77
N SER A 25 11.58 -7.75 9.99
CA SER A 25 12.85 -8.44 10.23
C SER A 25 12.76 -9.95 9.94
N ARG A 26 11.54 -10.51 9.90
CA ARG A 26 11.28 -11.94 9.72
C ARG A 26 10.17 -12.22 8.70
N PRO A 27 10.22 -13.34 7.96
CA PRO A 27 9.14 -13.77 7.06
C PRO A 27 7.78 -13.88 7.74
N ALA A 28 7.73 -14.38 8.98
CA ALA A 28 6.50 -14.49 9.76
C ALA A 28 5.83 -13.12 10.01
N ASP A 29 6.60 -12.04 10.10
CA ASP A 29 6.06 -10.69 10.29
C ASP A 29 5.42 -10.16 8.99
N ARG A 30 5.94 -10.58 7.82
CA ARG A 30 5.35 -10.26 6.51
C ARG A 30 4.00 -10.95 6.33
N ASP A 31 3.94 -12.24 6.62
CA ASP A 31 2.70 -13.02 6.51
C ASP A 31 1.63 -12.48 7.46
N ALA A 32 2.02 -12.14 8.70
CA ALA A 32 1.11 -11.49 9.64
C ALA A 32 0.61 -10.12 9.14
N LEU A 33 1.49 -9.32 8.52
CA LEU A 33 1.10 -8.05 7.91
C LEU A 33 0.12 -8.27 6.75
N ALA A 34 0.36 -9.27 5.89
CA ALA A 34 -0.51 -9.62 4.78
C ALA A 34 -1.91 -10.04 5.27
N VAL A 35 -1.98 -10.96 6.25
CA VAL A 35 -3.24 -11.40 6.86
C VAL A 35 -3.98 -10.22 7.48
N LEU A 36 -3.29 -9.39 8.29
CA LEU A 36 -3.92 -8.26 8.95
C LEU A 36 -4.45 -7.21 7.95
N ALA A 37 -3.67 -6.92 6.90
CA ALA A 37 -4.06 -5.97 5.86
C ALA A 37 -5.18 -6.50 4.93
N SER A 38 -5.40 -7.82 4.90
CA SER A 38 -6.50 -8.45 4.14
C SER A 38 -7.86 -8.36 4.84
N ALA A 39 -7.88 -8.06 6.14
CA ALA A 39 -9.11 -7.96 6.90
C ALA A 39 -9.96 -6.75 6.46
N ASP A 40 -11.23 -6.99 6.18
CA ASP A 40 -12.16 -5.94 5.74
C ASP A 40 -12.24 -4.77 6.75
N GLY A 41 -12.14 -3.55 6.23
CA GLY A 41 -12.14 -2.34 7.04
C GLY A 41 -10.79 -1.99 7.68
N VAL A 42 -9.74 -2.79 7.46
CA VAL A 42 -8.36 -2.44 7.82
C VAL A 42 -7.72 -1.64 6.69
N GLY A 43 -8.00 -0.34 6.68
CA GLY A 43 -7.30 0.61 5.81
C GLY A 43 -5.91 1.02 6.35
N PRO A 44 -5.12 1.80 5.59
CA PRO A 44 -3.77 2.21 5.99
C PRO A 44 -3.71 2.88 7.37
N ALA A 45 -4.62 3.81 7.68
CA ALA A 45 -4.65 4.49 8.97
C ALA A 45 -4.97 3.54 10.15
N THR A 46 -5.86 2.56 9.93
CA THR A 46 -6.18 1.54 10.92
C THR A 46 -4.98 0.63 11.17
N LEU A 47 -4.32 0.19 10.10
CA LEU A 47 -3.13 -0.64 10.17
C LEU A 47 -1.99 0.07 10.91
N GLU A 48 -1.69 1.33 10.57
CA GLU A 48 -0.69 2.14 11.29
C GLU A 48 -0.95 2.18 12.80
N ARG A 49 -2.21 2.46 13.19
CA ARG A 49 -2.58 2.56 14.60
C ARG A 49 -2.44 1.22 15.33
N LEU A 50 -2.85 0.12 14.69
CA LEU A 50 -2.69 -1.23 15.25
C LEU A 50 -1.22 -1.54 15.48
N LEU A 51 -0.37 -1.31 14.48
CA LEU A 51 1.07 -1.56 14.59
C LEU A 51 1.72 -0.68 15.67
N ALA A 52 1.36 0.61 15.73
CA ALA A 52 1.89 1.54 16.73
C ALA A 52 1.45 1.17 18.17
N THR A 53 0.26 0.61 18.33
CA THR A 53 -0.33 0.28 19.64
C THR A 53 0.16 -1.06 20.17
N PHE A 54 0.29 -2.06 19.29
CA PHE A 54 0.58 -3.44 19.66
C PHE A 54 2.00 -3.90 19.27
N GLY A 55 2.79 -3.05 18.62
CA GLY A 55 4.21 -3.30 18.32
C GLY A 55 4.46 -4.18 17.08
N GLY A 56 3.44 -4.76 16.46
CA GLY A 56 3.59 -5.53 15.22
C GLY A 56 2.34 -6.31 14.82
N ALA A 57 2.28 -6.75 13.56
CA ALA A 57 1.12 -7.47 13.04
C ALA A 57 0.94 -8.85 13.69
N GLY A 58 2.04 -9.57 13.95
CA GLY A 58 1.99 -10.87 14.62
C GLY A 58 1.35 -10.79 16.00
N GLU A 59 1.67 -9.74 16.77
CA GLU A 59 1.09 -9.51 18.09
C GLU A 59 -0.40 -9.17 18.01
N VAL A 60 -0.81 -8.36 17.02
CA VAL A 60 -2.23 -8.05 16.78
C VAL A 60 -3.02 -9.34 16.50
N LEU A 61 -2.53 -10.21 15.62
CA LEU A 61 -3.20 -11.48 15.29
C LEU A 61 -3.23 -12.42 16.50
N ARG A 62 -2.15 -12.50 17.27
CA ARG A 62 -2.08 -13.29 18.50
C ARG A 62 -3.12 -12.85 19.52
N ILE A 63 -3.24 -11.54 19.76
CA ILE A 63 -4.27 -10.99 20.65
C ILE A 63 -5.67 -11.27 20.09
N ALA A 64 -5.87 -11.12 18.77
CA ALA A 64 -7.18 -11.28 18.15
C ALA A 64 -7.81 -12.66 18.37
N ILE A 65 -7.00 -13.73 18.42
CA ILE A 65 -7.48 -15.09 18.65
C ILE A 65 -7.75 -15.43 20.13
N GLU A 66 -7.32 -14.57 21.08
CA GLU A 66 -7.58 -14.78 22.49
C GLU A 66 -9.06 -14.62 22.85
N ARG A 67 -9.48 -15.21 23.98
CA ARG A 67 -10.88 -15.16 24.46
C ARG A 67 -11.45 -13.75 24.58
N ARG A 68 -10.60 -12.76 24.89
CA ARG A 68 -10.95 -11.34 25.02
C ARG A 68 -10.40 -10.45 23.90
N GLY A 69 -9.78 -11.03 22.87
CA GLY A 69 -9.06 -10.31 21.82
C GLY A 69 -9.85 -9.17 21.18
N ALA A 70 -11.10 -9.43 20.77
CA ALA A 70 -11.96 -8.41 20.20
C ALA A 70 -12.21 -7.21 21.14
N ALA A 71 -12.39 -7.47 22.44
CA ALA A 71 -12.61 -6.43 23.43
C ALA A 71 -11.33 -5.64 23.70
N ASP A 72 -10.18 -6.31 23.74
CA ASP A 72 -8.90 -5.70 24.04
C ASP A 72 -8.41 -4.83 22.85
N LEU A 73 -8.59 -5.32 21.61
CA LEU A 73 -8.42 -4.51 20.40
C LEU A 73 -9.36 -3.29 20.41
N ALA A 74 -10.64 -3.49 20.74
CA ALA A 74 -11.61 -2.41 20.78
C ALA A 74 -11.32 -1.36 21.87
N ALA A 75 -10.70 -1.76 22.98
CA ALA A 75 -10.34 -0.87 24.08
C ALA A 75 -9.11 -0.02 23.72
N ALA A 76 -8.08 -0.64 23.15
CA ALA A 76 -6.85 0.06 22.79
C ALA A 76 -7.07 1.08 21.65
N LEU A 77 -8.00 0.79 20.73
CA LEU A 77 -8.29 1.64 19.56
C LEU A 77 -9.33 2.74 19.85
N ARG A 78 -9.80 2.87 21.10
CA ARG A 78 -10.72 3.92 21.55
C ARG A 78 -10.04 5.17 22.09
N VAL A 79 -8.72 5.12 22.29
CA VAL A 79 -7.97 6.11 23.08
C VAL A 79 -7.87 7.48 22.39
N ASP A 80 -7.97 7.54 21.06
CA ASP A 80 -8.01 8.81 20.34
C ASP A 80 -9.45 9.33 20.25
N GLY A 81 -9.79 10.31 21.09
CA GLY A 81 -11.12 10.96 21.20
C GLY A 81 -11.67 11.64 19.92
N SER A 82 -11.07 11.42 18.75
CA SER A 82 -11.56 11.84 17.45
C SER A 82 -12.54 10.81 16.86
N ARG A 83 -13.68 11.29 16.35
CA ARG A 83 -14.65 10.45 15.58
C ARG A 83 -14.02 9.77 14.35
N SER A 84 -12.92 10.29 13.83
CA SER A 84 -12.18 9.72 12.69
C SER A 84 -11.23 8.57 13.09
N GLY A 85 -11.02 8.33 14.38
CA GLY A 85 -10.04 7.37 14.91
C GLY A 85 -10.60 6.04 15.39
N ARG A 86 -11.92 5.83 15.36
CA ARG A 86 -12.51 4.58 15.86
C ARG A 86 -12.47 3.50 14.78
N VAL A 87 -11.83 2.37 15.10
CA VAL A 87 -12.01 1.14 14.31
C VAL A 87 -13.44 0.66 14.53
N SER A 88 -14.15 0.37 13.44
CA SER A 88 -15.52 -0.14 13.52
C SER A 88 -15.53 -1.53 14.17
N ARG A 89 -16.66 -1.88 14.79
CA ARG A 89 -16.84 -3.24 15.33
C ARG A 89 -16.66 -4.29 14.23
N SER A 90 -17.18 -4.01 13.02
CA SER A 90 -17.03 -4.89 11.86
C SER A 90 -15.58 -5.13 11.47
N ALA A 91 -14.72 -4.10 11.54
CA ALA A 91 -13.30 -4.27 11.23
C ALA A 91 -12.58 -5.08 12.32
N ILE A 92 -12.97 -4.96 13.59
CA ILE A 92 -12.44 -5.80 14.67
C ILE A 92 -12.86 -7.26 14.46
N ASP A 93 -14.14 -7.50 14.16
CA ASP A 93 -14.63 -8.84 13.88
C ASP A 93 -13.93 -9.46 12.66
N ALA A 94 -13.66 -8.65 11.62
CA ALA A 94 -12.88 -9.06 10.45
C ALA A 94 -11.41 -9.39 10.79
N ILE A 95 -10.76 -8.60 11.65
CA ILE A 95 -9.40 -8.89 12.14
C ILE A 95 -9.38 -10.24 12.88
N VAL A 96 -10.37 -10.50 13.74
CA VAL A 96 -10.49 -11.77 14.47
C VAL A 96 -10.72 -12.93 13.51
N GLY A 97 -11.58 -12.75 12.51
CA GLY A 97 -11.80 -13.73 11.45
C GLY A 97 -10.51 -14.04 10.70
N ALA A 98 -9.84 -13.01 10.19
CA ALA A 98 -8.58 -13.14 9.47
C ALA A 98 -7.48 -13.82 10.31
N ALA A 99 -7.40 -13.51 11.60
CA ALA A 99 -6.43 -14.14 12.50
C ALA A 99 -6.69 -15.64 12.71
N ARG A 100 -7.96 -16.06 12.77
CA ARG A 100 -8.34 -17.47 12.88
C ARG A 100 -8.12 -18.24 11.59
N ASP A 101 -8.27 -17.56 10.46
CA ASP A 101 -8.18 -18.14 9.12
C ASP A 101 -6.84 -17.83 8.43
N ALA A 102 -5.82 -17.42 9.18
CA ALA A 102 -4.56 -16.89 8.66
C ALA A 102 -3.87 -17.84 7.67
N GLU A 103 -3.76 -19.13 8.02
CA GLU A 103 -3.14 -20.14 7.17
C GLU A 103 -3.88 -20.29 5.83
N ARG A 104 -5.21 -20.41 5.89
CA ARG A 104 -6.06 -20.51 4.70
C ARG A 104 -5.95 -19.27 3.81
N LEU A 105 -5.94 -18.07 4.40
CA LEU A 105 -5.77 -16.82 3.63
C LEU A 105 -4.42 -16.77 2.91
N LEU A 106 -3.35 -17.24 3.54
CA LEU A 106 -2.02 -17.30 2.92
C LEU A 106 -1.95 -18.35 1.81
N GLU A 107 -2.65 -19.48 1.97
CA GLU A 107 -2.81 -20.49 0.92
C GLU A 107 -3.59 -19.93 -0.27
N ASP A 108 -4.74 -19.30 -0.02
CA ASP A 108 -5.56 -18.65 -1.06
C ASP A 108 -4.75 -17.60 -1.84
N MET A 109 -3.92 -16.81 -1.15
CA MET A 109 -3.01 -15.85 -1.80
C MET A 109 -2.05 -16.55 -2.77
N ARG A 110 -1.41 -17.66 -2.35
CA ARG A 110 -0.49 -18.42 -3.20
C ARG A 110 -1.22 -19.02 -4.42
N ASP A 111 -2.39 -19.60 -4.21
CA ASP A 111 -3.19 -20.21 -5.27
C ASP A 111 -3.68 -19.20 -6.30
N LEU A 112 -3.90 -17.95 -5.88
CA LEU A 112 -4.29 -16.82 -6.74
C LEU A 112 -3.10 -16.10 -7.40
N ASP A 113 -1.87 -16.59 -7.23
CA ASP A 113 -0.63 -15.92 -7.65
C ASP A 113 -0.51 -14.50 -7.07
N VAL A 114 -0.98 -14.32 -5.83
CA VAL A 114 -0.93 -13.07 -5.07
C VAL A 114 0.14 -13.19 -3.99
N HIS A 115 1.00 -12.19 -3.90
CA HIS A 115 1.98 -12.07 -2.82
C HIS A 115 2.01 -10.66 -2.25
N ALA A 116 2.44 -10.55 -1.00
CA ALA A 116 2.59 -9.28 -0.30
C ALA A 116 4.01 -8.75 -0.43
N ILE A 117 4.14 -7.51 -0.91
CA ILE A 117 5.35 -6.70 -0.80
C ILE A 117 5.12 -5.72 0.33
N VAL A 118 6.00 -5.72 1.32
CA VAL A 118 5.86 -4.93 2.54
C VAL A 118 6.83 -3.75 2.52
N ALA A 119 6.40 -2.63 3.08
CA ALA A 119 7.21 -1.44 3.12
C ALA A 119 8.52 -1.72 3.89
N GLY A 120 9.64 -1.39 3.26
CA GLY A 120 10.99 -1.76 3.69
C GLY A 120 11.61 -2.93 2.92
N ASP A 121 10.81 -3.71 2.19
CA ASP A 121 11.34 -4.67 1.21
C ASP A 121 12.12 -3.94 0.11
N ARG A 122 13.13 -4.62 -0.44
CA ARG A 122 13.90 -4.08 -1.58
C ARG A 122 13.01 -3.83 -2.80
N SER A 123 12.04 -4.70 -3.06
CA SER A 123 11.09 -4.59 -4.17
C SER A 123 9.96 -3.59 -3.91
N TYR A 124 9.87 -3.00 -2.71
CA TYR A 124 8.86 -1.99 -2.42
C TYR A 124 9.15 -0.69 -3.19
N PRO A 125 8.19 -0.14 -3.96
CA PRO A 125 8.40 1.09 -4.71
C PRO A 125 8.71 2.28 -3.80
N ARG A 126 9.96 2.76 -3.80
CA ARG A 126 10.38 3.89 -2.95
C ARG A 126 9.55 5.17 -3.16
N ARG A 127 9.01 5.36 -4.36
CA ARG A 127 8.11 6.48 -4.69
C ARG A 127 6.81 6.48 -3.87
N LEU A 128 6.35 5.32 -3.40
CA LEU A 128 5.18 5.26 -2.54
C LEU A 128 5.50 5.68 -1.11
N LEU A 129 6.74 5.53 -0.64
CA LEU A 129 7.15 6.00 0.69
C LEU A 129 7.11 7.53 0.83
N THR A 130 7.02 8.27 -0.28
CA THR A 130 6.99 9.74 -0.27
C THR A 130 5.59 10.33 -0.15
N ILE A 131 4.53 9.50 -0.21
CA ILE A 131 3.15 9.99 -0.06
C ILE A 131 2.78 10.13 1.42
N GLU A 132 1.72 10.87 1.73
CA GLU A 132 1.34 11.21 3.12
C GLU A 132 1.09 10.00 4.01
N LEU A 133 0.42 8.98 3.46
CA LEU A 133 0.07 7.74 4.14
C LEU A 133 0.49 6.55 3.26
N PRO A 134 1.77 6.16 3.26
CA PRO A 134 2.27 5.08 2.42
C PRO A 134 1.64 3.75 2.84
N PRO A 135 1.17 2.91 1.89
CA PRO A 135 0.63 1.61 2.23
C PRO A 135 1.74 0.71 2.79
N ARG A 136 1.53 0.10 3.96
CA ARG A 136 2.50 -0.85 4.54
C ARG A 136 2.61 -2.15 3.75
N VAL A 137 1.56 -2.51 3.03
CA VAL A 137 1.46 -3.75 2.26
C VAL A 137 0.92 -3.43 0.87
N LEU A 138 1.57 -3.97 -0.16
CA LEU A 138 1.07 -4.03 -1.53
C LEU A 138 0.79 -5.49 -1.86
N PHE A 139 -0.46 -5.80 -2.20
CA PHE A 139 -0.80 -7.10 -2.78
C PHE A 139 -0.55 -7.05 -4.28
N VAL A 140 0.35 -7.90 -4.75
CA VAL A 140 0.77 -7.97 -6.15
C VAL A 140 0.35 -9.31 -6.71
N ARG A 141 -0.29 -9.27 -7.89
CA ARG A 141 -0.59 -10.46 -8.69
C ARG A 141 0.29 -10.50 -9.93
N GLY A 142 1.00 -11.59 -10.15
CA GLY A 142 2.00 -11.71 -11.22
C GLY A 142 3.35 -11.07 -10.86
N SER A 143 4.15 -10.72 -11.87
CA SER A 143 5.52 -10.20 -11.66
C SER A 143 5.55 -8.80 -11.04
N ASP A 144 6.38 -8.64 -10.00
CA ASP A 144 6.68 -7.37 -9.35
C ASP A 144 7.89 -6.64 -9.95
N ALA A 145 8.62 -7.25 -10.90
CA ALA A 145 9.82 -6.67 -11.51
C ALA A 145 9.58 -5.28 -12.13
N ALA A 146 8.38 -5.05 -12.64
CA ALA A 146 7.98 -3.76 -13.19
C ALA A 146 8.03 -2.62 -12.15
N LEU A 147 7.86 -2.92 -10.87
CA LEU A 147 7.87 -1.96 -9.77
C LEU A 147 9.26 -1.34 -9.52
N GLU A 148 10.32 -1.98 -10.01
CA GLU A 148 11.70 -1.48 -9.93
C GLU A 148 12.02 -0.44 -11.03
N ALA A 149 11.10 -0.15 -11.94
CA ALA A 149 11.34 0.79 -13.03
C ALA A 149 11.64 2.22 -12.52
N ASP A 150 12.75 2.80 -13.01
CA ASP A 150 13.17 4.16 -12.67
C ASP A 150 12.13 5.23 -13.08
N VAL A 151 11.47 5.00 -14.22
CA VAL A 151 10.47 5.89 -14.77
C VAL A 151 9.13 5.18 -14.81
N ALA A 152 8.16 5.70 -14.06
CA ALA A 152 6.76 5.28 -14.17
C ALA A 152 5.83 6.47 -14.38
N VAL A 153 4.94 6.33 -15.36
CA VAL A 153 4.00 7.36 -15.83
C VAL A 153 2.57 6.84 -15.68
N ALA A 154 1.75 7.58 -14.94
CA ALA A 154 0.33 7.29 -14.83
C ALA A 154 -0.41 7.81 -16.07
N VAL A 155 -1.20 6.96 -16.71
CA VAL A 155 -2.12 7.34 -17.81
C VAL A 155 -3.55 7.22 -17.29
N VAL A 156 -4.19 8.37 -17.12
CA VAL A 156 -5.55 8.52 -16.58
C VAL A 156 -6.43 9.32 -17.54
N GLY A 157 -7.75 9.08 -17.49
CA GLY A 157 -8.71 9.74 -18.37
C GLY A 157 -10.15 9.57 -17.88
N THR A 158 -11.12 10.05 -18.68
CA THR A 158 -12.55 9.86 -18.40
C THR A 158 -12.97 8.40 -18.52
N ARG A 159 -13.93 7.98 -17.68
CA ARG A 159 -14.67 6.70 -17.75
C ARG A 159 -15.65 6.60 -18.93
N ARG A 160 -15.75 7.67 -19.72
CA ARG A 160 -16.58 7.72 -20.93
C ARG A 160 -15.77 8.33 -22.08
N PRO A 161 -14.69 7.66 -22.54
CA PRO A 161 -13.86 8.21 -23.59
C PRO A 161 -14.55 8.10 -24.94
N THR A 162 -14.28 9.08 -25.80
CA THR A 162 -14.57 8.96 -27.24
C THR A 162 -13.62 7.95 -27.89
N ASP A 163 -13.94 7.48 -29.10
CA ASP A 163 -13.04 6.57 -29.84
C ASP A 163 -11.68 7.22 -30.13
N LEU A 164 -11.66 8.52 -30.41
CA LEU A 164 -10.43 9.29 -30.53
C LEU A 164 -9.64 9.28 -29.21
N GLY A 165 -10.30 9.51 -28.08
CA GLY A 165 -9.68 9.47 -26.76
C GLY A 165 -9.04 8.12 -26.46
N ARG A 166 -9.75 7.01 -26.73
CA ARG A 166 -9.22 5.64 -26.59
C ARG A 166 -7.98 5.41 -27.45
N ARG A 167 -8.04 5.77 -28.75
CA ARG A 167 -6.91 5.61 -29.68
C ARG A 167 -5.70 6.44 -29.26
N THR A 168 -5.93 7.66 -28.80
CA THR A 168 -4.86 8.56 -28.32
C THR A 168 -4.21 8.01 -27.05
N ALA A 169 -4.99 7.59 -26.05
CA ALA A 169 -4.46 7.00 -24.82
C ALA A 169 -3.64 5.73 -25.11
N SER A 170 -4.11 4.86 -26.01
CA SER A 170 -3.38 3.66 -26.45
C SER A 170 -2.04 4.01 -27.11
N ARG A 171 -2.03 5.01 -28.01
CA ARG A 171 -0.78 5.47 -28.66
C ARG A 171 0.22 6.03 -27.66
N ILE A 172 -0.24 6.82 -26.70
CA ILE A 172 0.60 7.40 -25.64
C ILE A 172 1.19 6.29 -24.76
N GLY A 173 0.35 5.38 -24.26
CA GLY A 173 0.81 4.24 -23.44
C GLY A 173 1.84 3.40 -24.16
N ALA A 174 1.58 3.04 -25.41
CA ALA A 174 2.52 2.26 -26.21
C ALA A 174 3.84 2.99 -26.48
N ALA A 175 3.80 4.31 -26.69
CA ALA A 175 5.01 5.12 -26.88
C ALA A 175 5.86 5.20 -25.60
N LEU A 176 5.21 5.38 -24.44
CA LEU A 176 5.86 5.40 -23.13
C LEU A 176 6.52 4.05 -22.82
N SER A 177 5.80 2.94 -23.01
CA SER A 177 6.36 1.60 -22.78
C SER A 177 7.53 1.29 -23.71
N ARG A 178 7.46 1.67 -25.00
CA ARG A 178 8.59 1.52 -25.93
C ARG A 178 9.81 2.36 -25.54
N ALA A 179 9.59 3.47 -24.85
CA ALA A 179 10.66 4.31 -24.31
C ALA A 179 11.23 3.79 -22.97
N GLY A 180 10.77 2.63 -22.49
CA GLY A 180 11.24 2.01 -21.24
C GLY A 180 10.53 2.49 -19.98
N ALA A 181 9.45 3.29 -20.10
CA ALA A 181 8.68 3.71 -18.94
C ALA A 181 7.62 2.68 -18.54
N LEU A 182 7.48 2.44 -17.23
CA LEU A 182 6.33 1.73 -16.68
C LEU A 182 5.06 2.58 -16.86
N VAL A 183 4.05 2.04 -17.54
CA VAL A 183 2.73 2.69 -17.65
C VAL A 183 1.84 2.17 -16.52
N VAL A 184 1.33 3.09 -15.70
CA VAL A 184 0.44 2.78 -14.58
C VAL A 184 -0.96 3.31 -14.87
N SER A 185 -2.00 2.54 -14.56
CA SER A 185 -3.40 2.98 -14.67
C SER A 185 -4.26 2.32 -13.60
N GLY A 186 -5.49 2.82 -13.40
CA GLY A 186 -6.41 2.37 -12.36
C GLY A 186 -7.43 1.32 -12.81
N LEU A 187 -7.30 0.76 -14.01
CA LEU A 187 -8.25 -0.20 -14.61
C LEU A 187 -9.73 0.28 -14.60
N ALA A 188 -9.95 1.59 -14.57
CA ALA A 188 -11.28 2.17 -14.66
C ALA A 188 -11.83 1.99 -16.09
N LEU A 189 -13.12 1.66 -16.18
CA LEU A 189 -13.89 1.67 -17.43
C LEU A 189 -14.63 2.98 -17.58
#